data_AF-A0A167QM27-F1
#
_entry.id   AF-A0A167QM27-F1
#
_cell.length_a   1.000
_cell.length_b   1.000
_cell.length_c   1.000
_cell.angle_alpha   90.00
_cell.angle_beta   90.00
_cell.angle_gamma   90.00
#
_symmetry.space_group_name_H-M   'P 1'
#
loop_
_entity.id
_entity.type
_entity.pdbx_description
1 polymer ?
#
loop_
_entity_poly.entity_id
_entity_poly.type
_entity_poly.pdbx_seq_one_letter_code
_entity_poly.pdbx_strand_id
1 'polypeptide(L)'
;MLWDRTPARKRLNLFIPRRFPSSSCIFCQDATEDQYHFFFGCSIKRQVWNVILSRFCPAWNLAEICLLLTRGSFPPRSSHQGLWIILSAVTAKAIWSAHWKFVFDDQPFLSGVVAQKASTVIEKHIEFIIRITLVSRIPKKGQFKMSYLRLLEEKPTLYLV
;
A
#
# COMPACT_ATOMS: atom_id res chain seq x y z
N MET A 1 14.36 -12.30 4.50
CA MET A 1 13.65 -11.00 4.56
C MET A 1 12.26 -11.20 5.19
N LEU A 2 11.50 -10.14 5.52
CA LEU A 2 10.16 -10.24 6.12
C LEU A 2 9.19 -11.11 5.28
N TRP A 3 9.35 -11.05 3.95
CA TRP A 3 8.58 -11.84 2.98
C TRP A 3 8.63 -13.35 3.22
N ASP A 4 9.82 -13.91 3.44
CA ASP A 4 10.04 -15.37 3.59
C ASP A 4 9.42 -15.97 4.86
N ARG A 5 9.15 -15.11 5.84
CA ARG A 5 8.62 -15.49 7.15
C ARG A 5 7.12 -15.27 7.28
N THR A 6 6.43 -14.86 6.22
CA THR A 6 4.97 -14.71 6.23
C THR A 6 4.32 -16.06 6.54
N PRO A 7 3.60 -16.22 7.66
CA PRO A 7 2.78 -17.37 7.98
C PRO A 7 1.48 -17.37 7.14
N ALA A 8 1.65 -17.49 5.82
CA ALA A 8 0.56 -17.80 4.91
C ALA A 8 -0.03 -19.18 5.25
N ARG A 9 -1.30 -19.43 4.91
CA ARG A 9 -1.96 -20.70 5.21
C ARG A 9 -1.18 -21.93 4.74
N LYS A 10 -0.54 -21.90 3.57
CA LYS A 10 0.34 -23.00 3.11
C LYS A 10 1.41 -23.33 4.15
N ARG A 11 2.05 -22.31 4.73
CA ARG A 11 3.07 -22.49 5.76
C ARG A 11 2.44 -22.98 7.07
N LEU A 12 1.34 -22.37 7.50
CA LEU A 12 0.66 -22.76 8.74
C LEU A 12 0.13 -24.21 8.71
N ASN A 13 -0.40 -24.64 7.57
CA ASN A 13 -0.86 -26.01 7.38
C ASN A 13 0.28 -27.03 7.52
N LEU A 14 1.48 -26.69 7.05
CA LEU A 14 2.67 -27.54 7.21
C LEU A 14 3.14 -27.64 8.68
N PHE A 15 3.16 -26.53 9.42
CA PHE A 15 3.74 -26.51 10.78
C PHE A 15 2.74 -26.78 11.90
N ILE A 16 1.45 -26.46 11.71
CA ILE A 16 0.40 -26.59 12.73
C ILE A 16 -0.90 -27.11 12.07
N PRO A 17 -0.88 -28.30 11.43
CA PRO A 17 -2.01 -28.82 10.63
C PRO A 17 -3.29 -28.99 11.45
N ARG A 18 -3.19 -29.27 12.76
CA ARG A 18 -4.36 -29.40 13.64
C ARG A 18 -5.18 -28.10 13.74
N ARG A 19 -4.52 -26.94 13.74
CA ARG A 19 -5.17 -25.62 13.81
C ARG A 19 -5.49 -25.07 12.42
N PHE A 20 -4.67 -25.41 11.42
CA PHE A 20 -4.83 -24.96 10.04
C PHE A 20 -4.89 -26.19 9.11
N PRO A 21 -6.05 -26.87 9.01
CA PRO A 21 -6.16 -28.15 8.31
C PRO A 21 -6.07 -28.03 6.78
N SER A 22 -6.21 -26.81 6.24
CA SER A 22 -6.15 -26.55 4.79
C SER A 22 -5.16 -25.43 4.47
N SER A 23 -4.48 -25.58 3.34
CA SER A 23 -3.60 -24.58 2.75
C SER A 23 -4.34 -23.55 1.88
N SER A 24 -5.64 -23.76 1.61
CA SER A 24 -6.46 -22.86 0.81
C SER A 24 -6.68 -21.50 1.49
N CYS A 25 -6.77 -20.44 0.68
CA CYS A 25 -7.11 -19.11 1.16
C CYS A 25 -8.53 -19.09 1.73
N ILE A 26 -8.70 -18.57 2.94
CA ILE A 26 -10.04 -18.44 3.56
C ILE A 26 -10.96 -17.42 2.91
N PHE A 27 -10.39 -16.50 2.13
CA PHE A 27 -11.15 -15.36 1.62
C PHE A 27 -11.71 -15.63 0.23
N CYS A 28 -10.92 -16.20 -0.68
CA CYS A 28 -11.41 -16.56 -2.02
C CYS A 28 -11.68 -18.05 -2.19
N GLN A 29 -11.17 -18.91 -1.30
CA GLN A 29 -11.35 -20.38 -1.33
C GLN A 29 -10.84 -21.10 -2.60
N ASP A 30 -10.43 -20.37 -3.63
CA ASP A 30 -10.04 -20.93 -4.93
C ASP A 30 -8.60 -21.44 -5.02
N ALA A 31 -7.67 -20.90 -4.23
CA ALA A 31 -6.24 -21.15 -4.39
C ALA A 31 -5.53 -21.44 -3.08
N THR A 32 -4.43 -22.21 -3.14
CA THR A 32 -3.48 -22.35 -2.05
C THR A 32 -2.89 -20.98 -1.72
N GLU A 33 -2.98 -20.57 -0.46
CA GLU A 33 -2.44 -19.29 -0.02
C GLU A 33 -0.97 -19.46 0.36
N ASP A 34 -0.10 -19.15 -0.61
CA ASP A 34 1.31 -18.88 -0.41
C ASP A 34 1.56 -17.40 -0.09
N GLN A 35 2.84 -16.99 -0.01
CA GLN A 35 3.22 -15.62 0.33
C GLN A 35 2.72 -14.59 -0.70
N TYR A 36 2.79 -14.93 -1.99
CA TYR A 36 2.30 -14.07 -3.05
C TYR A 36 0.78 -13.94 -2.97
N HIS A 37 0.08 -15.05 -2.79
CA HIS A 37 -1.37 -15.07 -2.67
C HIS A 37 -1.86 -14.32 -1.41
N PHE A 38 -1.12 -14.44 -0.31
CA PHE A 38 -1.40 -13.76 0.96
C PHE A 38 -1.47 -12.25 0.80
N PHE A 39 -0.61 -11.64 -0.02
CA PHE A 39 -0.60 -10.18 -0.21
C PHE A 39 -1.28 -9.72 -1.50
N PHE A 40 -1.11 -10.42 -2.61
CA PHE A 40 -1.46 -9.92 -3.96
C PHE A 40 -2.39 -10.84 -4.74
N GLY A 41 -2.21 -12.16 -4.62
CA GLY A 41 -2.93 -13.13 -5.45
C GLY A 41 -4.42 -13.24 -5.11
N CYS A 42 -4.79 -13.12 -3.84
CA CYS A 42 -6.19 -13.18 -3.39
C CYS A 42 -7.01 -12.01 -3.97
N SER A 43 -8.11 -12.31 -4.67
CA SER A 43 -9.00 -11.30 -5.29
C SER A 43 -9.52 -10.27 -4.28
N ILE A 44 -9.91 -10.73 -3.07
CA ILE A 44 -10.40 -9.86 -1.99
C ILE A 44 -9.33 -8.86 -1.55
N LYS A 45 -8.09 -9.32 -1.34
CA LYS A 45 -6.97 -8.46 -0.89
C LYS A 45 -6.48 -7.57 -2.01
N ARG A 46 -6.55 -8.05 -3.25
CA ARG A 46 -6.22 -7.28 -4.45
C ARG A 46 -7.07 -6.02 -4.57
N GLN A 47 -8.32 -6.06 -4.14
CA GLN A 47 -9.16 -4.85 -4.11
C GLN A 47 -8.57 -3.75 -3.23
N VAL A 48 -7.92 -4.09 -2.11
CA VAL A 48 -7.25 -3.10 -1.26
C VAL A 48 -6.15 -2.40 -2.04
N TRP A 49 -5.30 -3.17 -2.71
CA TRP A 49 -4.24 -2.62 -3.55
C TRP A 49 -4.79 -1.78 -4.70
N ASN A 50 -5.85 -2.23 -5.38
CA ASN A 50 -6.45 -1.49 -6.48
C ASN A 50 -6.92 -0.10 -6.03
N VAL A 51 -7.58 0.00 -4.87
CA VAL A 51 -8.03 1.28 -4.30
C VAL A 51 -6.84 2.19 -3.96
N ILE A 52 -5.79 1.64 -3.35
CA ILE A 52 -4.60 2.41 -2.98
C ILE A 52 -3.86 2.90 -4.23
N LEU A 53 -3.63 2.02 -5.20
CA LEU A 53 -2.94 2.37 -6.44
C LEU A 53 -3.75 3.39 -7.25
N SER A 54 -5.06 3.19 -7.42
CA SER A 54 -5.89 4.17 -8.15
C SER A 54 -5.88 5.56 -7.51
N ARG A 55 -5.77 5.63 -6.17
CA ARG A 55 -5.80 6.89 -5.42
C ARG A 55 -4.45 7.60 -5.39
N PHE A 56 -3.36 6.88 -5.18
CA PHE A 56 -2.06 7.48 -4.88
C PHE A 56 -1.00 7.25 -5.96
N CYS A 57 -1.17 6.25 -6.84
CA CYS A 57 -0.20 5.92 -7.88
C CYS A 57 -0.83 5.15 -9.06
N PRO A 58 -1.68 5.81 -9.86
CA PRO A 58 -2.37 5.13 -10.96
C PRO A 58 -1.43 4.64 -12.07
N ALA A 59 -0.20 5.16 -12.11
CA ALA A 59 0.83 4.72 -13.05
C ALA A 59 1.43 3.36 -12.69
N TRP A 60 1.27 2.88 -11.45
CA TRP A 60 1.85 1.62 -11.00
C TRP A 60 0.82 0.49 -10.99
N ASN A 61 1.31 -0.72 -11.23
CA ASN A 61 0.54 -1.95 -11.12
C ASN A 61 1.06 -2.86 -10.00
N LEU A 62 0.34 -3.95 -9.74
CA LEU A 62 0.67 -4.90 -8.67
C LEU A 62 2.03 -5.57 -8.84
N ALA A 63 2.50 -5.80 -10.08
CA ALA A 63 3.78 -6.44 -10.31
C ALA A 63 4.93 -5.56 -9.83
N GLU A 64 4.83 -4.24 -10.05
CA GLU A 64 5.84 -3.28 -9.59
C GLU A 64 5.88 -3.20 -8.05
N ILE A 65 4.72 -3.19 -7.39
CA ILE A 65 4.64 -3.25 -5.93
C ILE A 65 5.20 -4.57 -5.38
N CYS A 66 4.91 -5.69 -6.06
CA CYS A 66 5.44 -6.99 -5.69
C CYS A 66 6.97 -6.99 -5.80
N LEU A 67 7.55 -6.46 -6.87
CA LEU A 67 9.00 -6.34 -7.04
C LEU A 67 9.62 -5.43 -5.97
N LEU A 68 8.96 -4.33 -5.62
CA LEU A 68 9.41 -3.44 -4.54
C LEU A 68 9.44 -4.16 -3.19
N LEU A 69 8.34 -4.85 -2.81
CA LEU A 69 8.24 -5.51 -1.51
C LEU A 69 9.10 -6.78 -1.39
N THR A 70 9.37 -7.46 -2.51
CA THR A 70 10.13 -8.73 -2.50
C THR A 70 11.62 -8.55 -2.79
N ARG A 71 11.98 -7.58 -3.62
CA ARG A 71 13.35 -7.39 -4.12
C ARG A 71 13.92 -6.00 -3.82
N GLY A 72 13.14 -5.09 -3.24
CA GLY A 72 13.56 -3.70 -3.04
C GLY A 72 13.80 -2.95 -4.35
N SER A 73 13.22 -3.43 -5.45
CA SER A 73 13.45 -2.88 -6.79
C SER A 73 12.38 -1.85 -7.13
N PHE A 74 12.82 -0.69 -7.62
CA PHE A 74 11.93 0.37 -8.08
C PHE A 74 11.82 0.34 -9.61
N PRO A 75 10.63 0.67 -10.17
CA PRO A 75 10.49 0.93 -11.60
C PRO A 75 11.46 2.02 -12.07
N PRO A 76 11.97 1.94 -13.31
CA PRO A 76 12.79 2.98 -13.90
C PRO A 76 12.03 4.33 -13.84
N ARG A 77 12.70 5.40 -13.39
CA ARG A 77 12.16 6.77 -13.27
C ARG A 77 11.19 7.02 -12.10
N SER A 78 11.23 6.22 -11.03
CA SER A 78 10.47 6.52 -9.82
C SER A 78 10.99 7.78 -9.10
N SER A 79 10.46 8.96 -9.42
CA SER A 79 10.55 10.11 -8.51
C SER A 79 9.82 9.76 -7.21
N HIS A 80 10.40 10.09 -6.06
CA HIS A 80 9.80 9.86 -4.72
C HIS A 80 9.80 8.41 -4.19
N GLN A 81 10.94 7.70 -4.26
CA GLN A 81 11.14 6.35 -3.68
C GLN A 81 10.60 6.17 -2.25
N GLY A 82 10.81 7.17 -1.37
CA GLY A 82 10.33 7.12 0.01
C GLY A 82 8.80 7.01 0.12
N LEU A 83 8.06 7.69 -0.76
CA LEU A 83 6.60 7.61 -0.80
C LEU A 83 6.13 6.19 -1.20
N TRP A 84 6.82 5.56 -2.16
CA TRP A 84 6.49 4.23 -2.63
C TRP A 84 6.75 3.15 -1.58
N ILE A 85 7.84 3.30 -0.82
CA ILE A 85 8.11 2.45 0.35
C ILE A 85 6.97 2.58 1.36
N ILE A 86 6.57 3.81 1.71
CA ILE A 86 5.51 4.06 2.69
C ILE A 86 4.18 3.46 2.22
N LEU A 87 3.77 3.76 0.98
CA LEU A 87 2.52 3.24 0.40
C LEU A 87 2.49 1.72 0.45
N SER A 88 3.56 1.07 -0.01
CA SER A 88 3.65 -0.39 -0.07
C SER A 88 3.68 -1.01 1.33
N ALA A 89 4.48 -0.48 2.24
CA ALA A 89 4.61 -1.00 3.61
C ALA A 89 3.33 -0.80 4.43
N VAL A 90 2.71 0.37 4.35
CA VAL A 90 1.45 0.68 5.07
C VAL A 90 0.33 -0.22 4.56
N THR A 91 0.21 -0.40 3.24
CA THR A 91 -0.85 -1.24 2.66
C THR A 91 -0.65 -2.70 3.00
N ALA A 92 0.58 -3.22 2.86
CA ALA A 92 0.91 -4.59 3.26
C ALA A 92 0.62 -4.83 4.76
N LYS A 93 1.01 -3.89 5.63
CA LYS A 93 0.72 -3.95 7.07
C LYS A 93 -0.79 -3.94 7.35
N ALA A 94 -1.57 -3.12 6.64
CA ALA A 94 -3.02 -3.05 6.82
C ALA A 94 -3.70 -4.37 6.43
N ILE A 95 -3.32 -4.95 5.28
CA ILE A 95 -3.79 -6.26 4.82
C ILE A 95 -3.43 -7.35 5.83
N TRP A 96 -2.15 -7.38 6.25
CA TRP A 96 -1.65 -8.31 7.25
C TRP A 96 -2.46 -8.22 8.55
N SER A 97 -2.62 -7.02 9.11
CA SER A 97 -3.34 -6.83 10.36
C SER A 97 -4.80 -7.26 10.26
N ALA A 98 -5.47 -6.91 9.16
CA ALA A 98 -6.86 -7.30 8.93
C ALA A 98 -7.01 -8.81 8.71
N HIS A 99 -6.07 -9.46 8.02
CA HIS A 99 -6.04 -10.92 7.86
C HIS A 99 -6.02 -11.59 9.24
N TRP A 100 -5.11 -11.19 10.13
CA TRP A 100 -4.98 -11.86 11.42
C TRP A 100 -6.11 -11.56 12.39
N LYS A 101 -6.70 -10.36 12.32
CA LYS A 101 -7.93 -10.05 13.06
C LYS A 101 -9.10 -10.93 12.60
N PHE A 102 -9.18 -11.26 11.31
CA PHE A 102 -10.15 -12.23 10.84
C PHE A 102 -9.86 -13.64 11.37
N VAL A 103 -8.59 -14.07 11.36
CA VAL A 103 -8.20 -15.43 11.77
C VAL A 103 -8.30 -15.67 13.28
N PHE A 104 -8.04 -14.66 14.11
CA PHE A 104 -7.95 -14.82 15.56
C PHE A 104 -9.07 -14.13 16.35
N ASP A 105 -9.65 -13.06 15.80
CA ASP A 105 -10.62 -12.22 16.50
C ASP A 105 -12.00 -12.23 15.81
N ASP A 106 -12.22 -13.11 14.83
CA ASP A 106 -13.43 -13.24 14.01
C ASP A 106 -13.92 -11.93 13.38
N GLN A 107 -13.02 -10.96 13.18
CA GLN A 107 -13.36 -9.67 12.58
C GLN A 107 -13.46 -9.77 11.06
N PRO A 108 -14.56 -9.35 10.42
CA PRO A 108 -14.72 -9.48 8.98
C PRO A 108 -13.66 -8.69 8.21
N PHE A 109 -13.07 -9.32 7.19
CA PHE A 109 -12.17 -8.63 6.28
C PHE A 109 -12.98 -7.86 5.24
N LEU A 110 -13.04 -6.54 5.39
CA LEU A 110 -13.72 -5.65 4.45
C LEU A 110 -12.69 -4.82 3.69
N SER A 111 -12.47 -5.12 2.40
CA SER A 111 -11.41 -4.50 1.60
C SER A 111 -11.49 -2.98 1.57
N GLY A 112 -12.70 -2.41 1.47
CA GLY A 112 -12.90 -0.97 1.53
C GLY A 112 -12.46 -0.34 2.87
N VAL A 113 -12.78 -0.97 4.00
CA VAL A 113 -12.38 -0.49 5.33
C VAL A 113 -10.87 -0.58 5.52
N VAL A 114 -10.26 -1.67 5.04
CA VAL A 114 -8.80 -1.85 5.09
C VAL A 114 -8.10 -0.80 4.23
N ALA A 115 -8.58 -0.57 3.01
CA ALA A 115 -8.05 0.44 2.10
C ALA A 115 -8.21 1.87 2.65
N GLN A 116 -9.35 2.17 3.28
CA GLN A 116 -9.56 3.48 3.91
C GLN A 116 -8.59 3.71 5.07
N LYS A 117 -8.41 2.71 5.95
CA LYS A 117 -7.44 2.79 7.05
C LYS A 117 -6.01 3.01 6.54
N ALA A 118 -5.61 2.28 5.49
CA ALA A 118 -4.31 2.46 4.86
C ALA A 118 -4.18 3.87 4.23
N SER A 119 -5.21 4.33 3.52
CA SER A 119 -5.24 5.67 2.88
C SER A 119 -5.03 6.78 3.90
N THR A 120 -5.75 6.77 5.02
CA THR A 120 -5.60 7.78 6.07
C THR A 120 -4.19 7.83 6.66
N VAL A 121 -3.51 6.69 6.77
CA VAL A 121 -2.12 6.64 7.25
C VAL A 121 -1.16 7.18 6.19
N ILE A 122 -1.34 6.80 4.93
CA ILE A 122 -0.54 7.28 3.80
C ILE A 122 -0.66 8.81 3.67
N GLU A 123 -1.87 9.35 3.74
CA GLU A 123 -2.13 10.79 3.67
C GLU A 123 -1.40 11.55 4.77
N LYS A 124 -1.48 11.08 6.02
CA LYS A 124 -0.72 11.68 7.14
C LYS A 124 0.78 11.69 6.90
N HIS A 125 1.33 10.63 6.32
CA HIS A 125 2.74 10.59 5.96
C HIS A 125 3.10 11.55 4.82
N ILE A 126 2.25 11.64 3.79
CA ILE A 126 2.41 12.61 2.70
C ILE A 126 2.39 14.04 3.24
N GLU A 127 1.39 14.39 4.05
CA GLU A 127 1.28 15.71 4.68
C GLU A 127 2.51 16.05 5.52
N PHE A 128 3.01 15.08 6.29
CA PHE A 128 4.21 15.24 7.08
C PHE A 128 5.46 15.51 6.21
N ILE A 129 5.63 14.76 5.13
CA ILE A 129 6.76 14.96 4.18
C ILE A 129 6.66 16.33 3.50
N ILE A 130 5.46 16.74 3.08
CA ILE A 130 5.22 18.06 2.48
C ILE A 130 5.58 19.15 3.48
N ARG A 131 5.12 19.06 4.74
CA ARG A 131 5.45 20.04 5.79
C ARG A 131 6.96 20.16 6.01
N ILE A 132 7.67 19.03 6.12
CA ILE A 132 9.14 19.06 6.28
C ILE A 132 9.81 19.72 5.07
N THR A 133 9.38 19.37 3.85
CA THR A 133 9.97 19.89 2.61
C THR A 133 9.68 21.38 2.42
N LEU A 134 8.51 21.86 2.85
CA LEU A 134 8.17 23.27 2.83
C LEU A 134 8.94 24.05 3.90
N VAL A 135 9.05 23.52 5.12
CA VAL A 135 9.82 24.14 6.22
C VAL A 135 11.32 24.20 5.89
N SER A 136 11.88 23.17 5.26
CA SER A 136 13.28 23.16 4.80
C SER A 136 13.54 24.06 3.59
N ARG A 137 12.49 24.49 2.89
CA ARG A 137 12.53 25.49 1.80
C ARG A 137 12.18 26.91 2.25
N ILE A 138 11.85 27.15 3.53
CA ILE A 138 11.80 28.51 4.06
C ILE A 138 13.24 29.02 4.06
N PRO A 139 13.59 30.01 3.24
CA PRO A 139 14.94 30.55 3.24
C PRO A 139 15.23 31.09 4.64
N LYS A 140 16.36 30.68 5.24
CA LYS A 140 16.92 31.42 6.37
C LYS A 140 16.94 32.88 5.96
N LYS A 141 16.32 33.77 6.76
CA LYS A 141 16.20 35.23 6.50
C LYS A 141 17.43 35.72 5.74
N GLY A 142 17.28 36.07 4.46
CA GLY A 142 18.40 36.61 3.69
C GLY A 142 18.34 36.53 2.16
N GLN A 143 17.50 35.73 1.51
CA GLN A 143 17.44 35.73 0.04
C GLN A 143 16.02 35.50 -0.48
N PHE A 144 15.38 36.58 -0.91
CA PHE A 144 14.19 36.55 -1.76
C PHE A 144 14.63 36.37 -3.22
N LYS A 145 14.09 35.37 -3.91
CA LYS A 145 13.62 35.55 -5.29
C LYS A 145 12.46 34.63 -5.61
N MET A 146 11.40 35.28 -6.09
CA MET A 146 10.06 34.81 -6.44
C MET A 146 10.07 33.94 -7.70
N SER A 147 9.66 32.67 -7.59
CA SER A 147 9.10 31.90 -8.72
C SER A 147 8.63 30.50 -8.28
N TYR A 148 7.43 30.37 -7.70
CA TYR A 148 6.77 29.05 -7.60
C TYR A 148 5.22 29.11 -7.60
N LEU A 149 4.62 30.29 -7.45
CA LEU A 149 3.16 30.47 -7.49
C LEU A 149 2.53 30.22 -8.87
N ARG A 150 3.32 30.01 -9.93
CA ARG A 150 2.78 29.83 -11.30
C ARG A 150 2.32 28.39 -11.62
N LEU A 151 2.45 27.43 -10.69
CA LEU A 151 2.05 26.04 -10.91
C LEU A 151 0.71 25.65 -10.26
N LEU A 152 0.01 26.60 -9.62
CA LEU A 152 -1.31 26.36 -8.99
C LEU A 152 -2.46 27.14 -9.63
N GLU A 153 -2.22 27.94 -10.68
CA GLU A 153 -3.27 28.73 -11.35
C GLU A 153 -3.77 28.13 -12.69
N GLU A 154 -3.19 27.05 -13.20
CA GLU A 154 -3.73 26.38 -14.40
C GLU A 154 -4.75 25.30 -14.02
N LYS A 155 -5.96 25.74 -13.66
CA LYS A 155 -7.18 24.92 -13.83
C LYS A 155 -7.79 25.27 -15.19
N PRO A 156 -7.94 24.32 -16.14
CA PRO A 156 -8.84 24.53 -17.25
C PRO A 156 -10.28 24.26 -16.77
N THR A 157 -11.04 25.34 -16.63
CA THR A 157 -12.50 25.29 -16.56
C THR A 157 -13.03 25.00 -17.97
N LEU A 158 -13.33 23.74 -18.28
CA LEU A 158 -14.12 23.37 -19.46
C LEU A 158 -15.07 22.25 -19.09
N TYR A 159 -16.25 22.61 -18.59
CA TYR A 159 -17.52 21.90 -18.81
C TYR A 159 -18.66 22.88 -18.52
N LEU A 160 -19.18 23.52 -19.57
CA LEU A 160 -20.61 23.82 -19.69
C LEU A 160 -21.03 23.50 -21.12
N VAL A 161 -22.20 22.87 -21.17
CA VAL A 161 -23.04 22.44 -22.30
C VAL A 161 -23.18 23.52 -23.36
#